data_AF-A0A951BH16-F1
#
_entry.id   AF-A0A951BH16-F1
#
_cell.length_a   1.000
_cell.length_b   1.000
_cell.length_c   1.000
_cell.angle_alpha   90.00
_cell.angle_beta   90.00
_cell.angle_gamma   90.00
#
_symmetry.space_group_name_H-M   'P 1'
#
loop_
_entity.id
_entity.type
_entity.pdbx_description
1 polymer ?
#
loop_
_entity_poly.entity_id
_entity_poly.type
_entity_poly.pdbx_seq_one_letter_code
_entity_poly.pdbx_strand_id
1 'polypeptide(L)'
;MTAWMSMYNATHAQQERRPFSTATLRHISGFARPHRMRLGCYLLLSVATAALAVATPVLAGRIVDAIVHGAASDVVVALASLIAGIAMAEAGLELVNRWLSASIGEDLILDLRTMVFDHVQRMPIAFFTRTRTGALSLASLEEVAKLDERGGVEVLHDVSFRAEPGQMVALVGSSGAGKSTIAQLVPRLYDVEGGAVRLSGVDVRDLSAELIRETLGMVPQDGHLFHESVRANLLLVRPEAAEDELWEVLRRARLAELVAALPDGLDTVVGERGYRLSGGERQRLTIARLLLARPRVVILDEATAHLDSTSEAAVQAALGEALAGRTAVVIAHRLSTVRAADLILVIEEGRIVERGTHTDLVSAGGRYRELYRTQFDQPPAMAAVR
;
A
#
# COMPACT_ATOMS: atom_id res chain seq x y z
N MET A 1 -18.18 17.64 17.57
CA MET A 1 -16.76 17.88 17.89
C MET A 1 -15.77 17.22 16.93
N THR A 2 -16.11 16.08 16.31
CA THR A 2 -15.24 15.35 15.35
C THR A 2 -15.10 16.03 13.98
N ALA A 3 -16.15 16.67 13.45
CA ALA A 3 -16.09 17.38 12.17
C ALA A 3 -15.19 18.64 12.22
N TRP A 4 -15.18 19.35 13.35
CA TRP A 4 -14.31 20.51 13.53
C TRP A 4 -12.84 20.09 13.67
N MET A 5 -12.55 18.95 14.30
CA MET A 5 -11.19 18.40 14.39
C MET A 5 -10.67 17.84 13.06
N SER A 6 -11.51 17.24 12.21
CA SER A 6 -11.06 16.82 10.88
C SER A 6 -10.81 18.01 9.95
N MET A 7 -11.61 19.06 10.08
CA MET A 7 -11.44 20.30 9.30
C MET A 7 -10.23 21.11 9.79
N TYR A 8 -10.02 21.19 11.12
CA TYR A 8 -8.85 21.84 11.74
C TYR A 8 -7.54 21.11 11.37
N ASN A 9 -7.55 19.77 11.37
CA ASN A 9 -6.39 18.98 10.94
C ASN A 9 -6.14 19.04 9.42
N ALA A 10 -7.19 19.17 8.59
CA ALA A 10 -7.03 19.40 7.15
C ALA A 10 -6.46 20.80 6.85
N THR A 11 -6.76 21.80 7.67
CA THR A 11 -6.22 23.16 7.51
C THR A 11 -4.85 23.37 8.16
N HIS A 12 -4.47 22.53 9.13
CA HIS A 12 -3.17 22.59 9.83
C HIS A 12 -2.22 21.42 9.53
N ALA A 13 -2.58 20.52 8.61
CA ALA A 13 -1.63 19.60 8.01
C ALA A 13 -0.52 20.44 7.37
N GLN A 14 0.66 20.46 8.00
CA GLN A 14 1.84 21.04 7.40
C GLN A 14 2.01 20.41 6.02
N GLN A 15 1.70 21.18 4.98
CA GLN A 15 2.22 20.90 3.65
C GLN A 15 3.74 20.92 3.79
N GLU A 16 4.34 19.74 3.98
CA GLU A 16 5.71 19.50 3.58
C GLU A 16 5.76 19.86 2.10
N ARG A 17 6.13 21.10 1.81
CA ARG A 17 6.52 21.55 0.47
C ARG A 17 7.81 20.81 0.13
N ARG A 18 7.69 19.52 -0.20
CA ARG A 18 8.76 18.77 -0.82
C ARG A 18 8.96 19.37 -2.21
N PRO A 19 10.17 19.83 -2.57
CA PRO A 19 10.42 20.32 -3.91
C PRO A 19 10.09 19.22 -4.91
N PHE A 20 9.45 19.58 -6.02
CA PHE A 20 9.11 18.65 -7.10
C PHE A 20 10.35 17.84 -7.48
N SER A 21 10.35 16.54 -7.19
CA SER A 21 11.48 15.67 -7.54
C SER A 21 11.55 15.56 -9.06
N THR A 22 12.77 15.54 -9.61
CA THR A 22 13.02 15.34 -11.04
C THR A 22 12.47 14.00 -11.55
N ALA A 23 12.26 13.03 -10.66
CA ALA A 23 11.62 11.76 -10.96
C ALA A 23 10.10 11.92 -11.23
N THR A 24 9.39 12.71 -10.42
CA THR A 24 7.96 13.00 -10.60
C THR A 24 7.71 13.74 -11.92
N LEU A 25 8.57 14.69 -12.27
CA LEU A 25 8.54 15.39 -13.57
C LEU A 25 8.80 14.44 -14.75
N ARG A 26 9.67 13.44 -14.60
CA ARG A 26 9.95 12.45 -15.65
C ARG A 26 8.75 11.52 -15.90
N HIS A 27 7.93 11.25 -14.88
CA HIS A 27 6.73 10.42 -15.02
C HIS A 27 5.56 11.23 -15.62
N ILE A 28 5.34 12.46 -15.15
CA ILE A 28 4.34 13.38 -15.74
C ILE A 28 4.68 13.66 -17.21
N SER A 29 5.96 13.80 -17.55
CA SER A 29 6.39 14.00 -18.95
C SER A 29 6.22 12.77 -19.83
N GLY A 30 6.18 11.56 -19.27
CA GLY A 30 5.76 10.34 -20.00
C GLY A 30 4.27 10.39 -20.38
N PHE A 31 3.43 10.87 -19.47
CA PHE A 31 1.98 10.98 -19.64
C PHE A 31 1.55 12.13 -20.57
N ALA A 32 2.27 13.26 -20.52
CA ALA A 32 2.05 14.41 -21.39
C ALA A 32 2.64 14.22 -22.81
N ARG A 33 3.45 13.18 -23.04
CA ARG A 33 4.19 12.95 -24.28
C ARG A 33 3.30 12.75 -25.52
N PRO A 34 2.17 12.03 -25.48
CA PRO A 34 1.27 11.90 -26.63
C PRO A 34 0.61 13.24 -27.00
N HIS A 35 0.33 14.07 -25.99
CA HIS A 35 -0.38 15.35 -26.12
C HIS A 35 0.56 16.56 -26.29
N ARG A 36 1.88 16.33 -26.43
CA ARG A 36 2.92 17.38 -26.46
C ARG A 36 2.75 18.46 -27.52
N MET A 37 2.22 18.10 -28.70
CA MET A 37 1.97 19.05 -29.79
C MET A 37 0.77 19.94 -29.48
N ARG A 38 -0.29 19.38 -28.89
CA ARG A 38 -1.49 20.14 -28.50
C ARG A 38 -1.21 21.03 -27.29
N LEU A 39 -0.44 20.55 -26.32
CA LEU A 39 0.06 21.36 -25.20
C LEU A 39 0.97 22.49 -25.69
N GLY A 40 1.84 22.22 -26.67
CA GLY A 40 2.67 23.24 -27.32
C GLY A 40 1.82 24.32 -28.02
N CYS A 41 0.81 23.91 -28.79
CA CYS A 41 -0.13 24.84 -29.42
C CYS A 41 -0.92 25.67 -28.39
N TYR A 42 -1.43 25.05 -27.32
CA TYR A 42 -2.13 25.73 -26.22
C TYR A 42 -1.25 26.78 -25.55
N LEU A 43 0.01 26.45 -25.30
CA LEU A 43 0.96 27.34 -24.63
C LEU A 43 1.35 28.52 -25.55
N LEU A 44 1.57 28.25 -26.84
CA LEU A 44 1.80 29.30 -27.84
C LEU A 44 0.59 30.23 -28.01
N LEU A 45 -0.62 29.67 -28.06
CA LEU A 45 -1.85 30.44 -28.15
C LEU A 45 -2.06 31.30 -26.90
N SER A 46 -1.80 30.74 -25.72
CA SER A 46 -1.90 31.46 -24.44
C SER A 46 -0.92 32.64 -24.37
N VAL A 47 0.30 32.48 -24.90
CA VAL A 47 1.27 33.58 -25.01
C VAL A 47 0.80 34.64 -26.01
N ALA A 48 0.23 34.24 -27.15
CA ALA A 48 -0.31 35.17 -28.14
C ALA A 48 -1.50 35.98 -27.60
N THR A 49 -2.41 35.35 -26.86
CA THR A 49 -3.53 36.03 -26.19
C THR A 49 -3.01 37.02 -25.14
N ALA A 50 -2.02 36.64 -24.33
CA ALA A 50 -1.41 37.54 -23.36
C ALA A 50 -0.74 38.77 -24.02
N ALA A 51 -0.13 38.59 -25.19
CA ALA A 51 0.46 39.71 -25.94
C ALA A 51 -0.60 40.66 -26.53
N LEU A 52 -1.72 40.12 -27.04
CA LEU A 52 -2.84 40.91 -27.56
C LEU A 52 -3.57 41.69 -26.47
N ALA A 53 -3.74 41.09 -25.28
CA ALA A 53 -4.36 41.74 -24.12
C ALA A 53 -3.62 43.04 -23.71
N VAL A 54 -2.31 43.12 -23.93
CA VAL A 54 -1.50 44.32 -23.65
C VAL A 54 -1.60 45.36 -24.78
N ALA A 55 -1.89 44.95 -26.02
CA ALA A 55 -1.98 45.85 -27.17
C ALA A 55 -3.17 46.84 -27.05
N THR A 56 -4.30 46.37 -26.53
CA THR A 56 -5.52 47.18 -26.39
C THR A 56 -5.34 48.40 -25.47
N PRO A 57 -4.81 48.28 -24.24
CA PRO A 57 -4.49 49.44 -23.39
C PRO A 57 -3.50 50.43 -24.03
N VAL A 58 -2.48 49.94 -24.74
CA VAL A 58 -1.46 50.79 -25.39
C VAL A 58 -2.07 51.59 -26.54
N LEU A 59 -2.93 50.96 -27.35
CA LEU A 59 -3.64 51.65 -28.43
C LEU A 59 -4.69 52.61 -27.90
N ALA A 60 -5.38 52.27 -26.81
CA ALA A 60 -6.29 53.19 -26.14
C ALA A 60 -5.58 54.45 -25.65
N GLY A 61 -4.37 54.31 -25.08
CA GLY A 61 -3.53 55.46 -24.71
C GLY A 61 -3.20 56.36 -25.90
N ARG A 62 -2.83 55.78 -27.06
CA ARG A 62 -2.55 56.53 -28.29
C ARG A 62 -3.78 57.25 -28.86
N ILE A 63 -4.98 56.68 -28.70
CA ILE A 63 -6.24 57.35 -29.08
C ILE A 63 -6.46 58.58 -28.22
N VAL A 64 -6.28 58.46 -26.90
CA VAL A 64 -6.41 59.60 -25.98
C VAL A 64 -5.41 60.70 -26.33
N ASP A 65 -4.14 60.35 -26.57
CA ASP A 65 -3.12 61.31 -26.98
C ASP A 65 -3.46 61.99 -28.31
N ALA A 66 -3.95 61.24 -29.30
CA ALA A 66 -4.37 61.78 -30.60
C ALA A 66 -5.55 62.76 -30.47
N ILE A 67 -6.50 62.49 -29.58
CA ILE A 67 -7.64 63.37 -29.30
C ILE A 67 -7.17 64.65 -28.59
N VAL A 68 -6.29 64.53 -27.59
CA VAL A 68 -5.78 65.68 -26.81
C VAL A 68 -4.92 66.63 -27.66
N HIS A 69 -4.15 66.10 -28.61
CA HIS A 69 -3.27 66.90 -29.48
C HIS A 69 -3.95 67.39 -30.77
N GLY A 70 -5.27 67.18 -30.92
CA GLY A 70 -6.04 67.70 -32.07
C GLY A 70 -5.76 67.00 -33.40
N ALA A 71 -5.46 65.71 -33.39
CA ALA A 71 -5.25 64.93 -34.62
C ALA A 71 -6.53 64.85 -35.48
N ALA A 72 -6.36 64.61 -36.79
CA ALA A 72 -7.46 64.43 -37.72
C ALA A 72 -8.39 63.27 -37.28
N SER A 73 -9.70 63.43 -37.48
CA SER A 73 -10.74 62.42 -37.17
C SER A 73 -10.41 61.03 -37.72
N ASP A 74 -9.75 61.02 -38.87
CA ASP A 74 -9.42 59.85 -39.68
C ASP A 74 -8.45 58.92 -38.94
N VAL A 75 -7.51 59.49 -38.16
CA VAL A 75 -6.54 58.75 -37.35
C VAL A 75 -7.22 58.09 -36.15
N VAL A 76 -8.15 58.80 -35.51
CA VAL A 76 -8.91 58.28 -34.37
C VAL A 76 -9.82 57.13 -34.81
N VAL A 77 -10.51 57.28 -35.96
CA VAL A 77 -11.34 56.22 -36.54
C VAL A 77 -10.51 55.00 -36.95
N ALA A 78 -9.32 55.21 -37.54
CA ALA A 78 -8.43 54.11 -37.89
C ALA A 78 -7.92 53.33 -36.67
N LEU A 79 -7.51 54.03 -35.60
CA LEU A 79 -7.07 53.41 -34.35
C LEU A 79 -8.22 52.69 -33.64
N ALA A 80 -9.42 53.27 -33.61
CA ALA A 80 -10.62 52.62 -33.04
C ALA A 80 -11.00 51.35 -33.82
N SER A 81 -10.91 51.39 -35.15
CA SER A 81 -11.13 50.21 -36.01
C SER A 81 -10.08 49.13 -35.79
N LEU A 82 -8.82 49.52 -35.55
CA LEU A 82 -7.74 48.60 -35.21
C LEU A 82 -7.98 47.92 -33.85
N ILE A 83 -8.39 48.67 -32.82
CA ILE A 83 -8.76 48.10 -31.52
C ILE A 83 -9.93 47.13 -31.66
N ALA A 84 -10.97 47.49 -32.41
CA ALA A 84 -12.10 46.61 -32.67
C ALA A 84 -11.66 45.30 -33.36
N GLY A 85 -10.75 45.38 -34.33
CA GLY A 85 -10.16 44.20 -34.98
C GLY A 85 -9.35 43.32 -34.04
N ILE A 86 -8.54 43.93 -33.16
CA ILE A 86 -7.75 43.23 -32.14
C ILE A 86 -8.66 42.52 -31.13
N ALA A 87 -9.72 43.18 -30.65
CA ALA A 87 -10.68 42.60 -29.72
C ALA A 87 -11.41 41.39 -30.32
N MET A 88 -11.76 41.45 -31.61
CA MET A 88 -12.36 40.32 -32.33
C MET A 88 -11.38 39.14 -32.48
N ALA A 89 -10.10 39.43 -32.76
CA ALA A 89 -9.07 38.41 -32.85
C ALA A 89 -8.80 37.76 -31.48
N GLU A 90 -8.75 38.56 -30.41
CA GLU A 90 -8.57 38.12 -29.04
C GLU A 90 -9.70 37.17 -28.60
N ALA A 91 -10.96 37.55 -28.85
CA ALA A 91 -12.12 36.71 -28.56
C ALA A 91 -12.08 35.37 -29.33
N GLY A 92 -11.65 35.39 -30.60
CA GLY A 92 -11.47 34.17 -31.40
C GLY A 92 -10.37 33.25 -30.85
N LEU A 93 -9.22 33.83 -30.48
CA LEU A 93 -8.10 33.11 -29.88
C LEU A 93 -8.47 32.52 -28.52
N GLU A 94 -9.22 33.24 -27.68
CA GLU A 94 -9.72 32.72 -26.41
C GLU A 94 -10.66 31.52 -26.60
N LEU A 95 -11.55 31.58 -27.59
CA LEU A 95 -12.46 30.48 -27.89
C LEU A 95 -11.68 29.22 -28.31
N VAL A 96 -10.67 29.38 -29.17
CA VAL A 96 -9.78 28.29 -29.58
C VAL A 96 -8.97 27.78 -28.40
N ASN A 97 -8.45 28.67 -27.54
CA ASN A 97 -7.67 28.27 -26.35
C ASN A 97 -8.52 27.43 -25.40
N ARG A 98 -9.76 27.86 -25.16
CA ARG A 98 -10.73 27.17 -24.31
C ARG A 98 -11.14 25.82 -24.88
N TRP A 99 -11.37 25.73 -26.18
CA TRP A 99 -11.67 24.47 -26.86
C TRP A 99 -10.49 23.49 -26.79
N LEU A 100 -9.27 23.98 -26.98
CA LEU A 100 -8.06 23.17 -26.90
C LEU A 100 -7.79 22.68 -25.47
N SER A 101 -8.02 23.53 -24.46
CA SER A 101 -7.92 23.14 -23.05
C SER A 101 -8.95 22.06 -22.67
N ALA A 102 -10.21 22.23 -23.11
CA ALA A 102 -11.28 21.28 -22.84
C ALA A 102 -11.02 19.91 -23.50
N SER A 103 -10.61 19.90 -24.77
CA SER A 103 -10.30 18.66 -25.50
C SER A 103 -9.10 17.91 -24.93
N ILE A 104 -8.03 18.63 -24.51
CA ILE A 104 -6.89 18.00 -23.83
C ILE A 104 -7.34 17.38 -22.49
N GLY A 105 -8.20 18.07 -21.74
CA GLY A 105 -8.73 17.56 -20.47
C GLY A 105 -9.59 16.30 -20.65
N GLU A 106 -10.47 16.31 -21.64
CA GLU A 106 -11.36 15.17 -21.95
C GLU A 106 -10.57 13.96 -22.43
N ASP A 107 -9.59 14.15 -23.32
CA ASP A 107 -8.72 13.07 -23.81
C ASP A 107 -7.85 12.49 -22.68
N LEU A 108 -7.32 13.32 -21.77
CA LEU A 108 -6.56 12.85 -20.61
C LEU A 108 -7.42 12.02 -19.65
N ILE A 109 -8.66 12.45 -19.40
CA ILE A 109 -9.61 11.73 -18.55
C ILE A 109 -10.01 10.41 -19.20
N LEU A 110 -10.23 10.40 -20.52
CA LEU A 110 -10.56 9.20 -21.28
C LEU A 110 -9.40 8.20 -21.29
N ASP A 111 -8.16 8.67 -21.50
CA ASP A 111 -6.95 7.85 -21.46
C ASP A 111 -6.75 7.23 -20.06
N LEU A 112 -6.95 8.02 -19.00
CA LEU A 112 -6.90 7.54 -17.62
C LEU A 112 -7.98 6.49 -17.35
N ARG A 113 -9.23 6.77 -17.75
CA ARG A 113 -10.36 5.84 -17.58
C ARG A 113 -10.10 4.53 -18.31
N THR A 114 -9.58 4.60 -19.54
CA THR A 114 -9.30 3.44 -20.36
C THR A 114 -8.13 2.65 -19.77
N MET A 115 -7.04 3.27 -19.33
CA MET A 115 -5.93 2.56 -18.69
C MET A 115 -6.31 1.88 -17.37
N VAL A 116 -7.09 2.55 -16.52
CA VAL A 116 -7.60 1.95 -15.28
C VAL A 116 -8.47 0.73 -15.61
N PHE A 117 -9.35 0.87 -16.59
CA PHE A 117 -10.25 -0.20 -17.00
C PHE A 117 -9.50 -1.37 -17.65
N ASP A 118 -8.53 -1.08 -18.51
CA ASP A 118 -7.71 -2.08 -19.22
C ASP A 118 -6.77 -2.82 -18.26
N HIS A 119 -6.30 -2.15 -17.21
CA HIS A 119 -5.58 -2.77 -16.10
C HIS A 119 -6.48 -3.73 -15.30
N VAL A 120 -7.71 -3.31 -14.99
CA VAL A 120 -8.71 -4.15 -14.32
C VAL A 120 -9.12 -5.35 -15.20
N GLN A 121 -9.22 -5.17 -16.51
CA GLN A 121 -9.59 -6.23 -17.45
C GLN A 121 -8.47 -7.25 -17.72
N ARG A 122 -7.19 -6.84 -17.58
CA ARG A 122 -6.05 -7.75 -17.68
C ARG A 122 -5.81 -8.59 -16.42
N MET A 123 -6.63 -8.40 -15.38
CA MET A 123 -6.63 -9.29 -14.22
C MET A 123 -7.16 -10.67 -14.59
N PRO A 124 -6.52 -11.77 -14.15
CA PRO A 124 -6.93 -13.12 -14.52
C PRO A 124 -8.38 -13.41 -14.14
N ILE A 125 -9.12 -14.08 -15.04
CA ILE A 125 -10.55 -14.46 -14.91
C ILE A 125 -10.85 -15.28 -13.63
N ALA A 126 -9.81 -15.84 -12.98
CA ALA A 126 -9.91 -16.47 -11.66
C ALA A 126 -10.41 -15.52 -10.55
N PHE A 127 -10.27 -14.20 -10.71
CA PHE A 127 -10.85 -13.19 -9.82
C PHE A 127 -12.38 -13.08 -9.98
N PHE A 128 -12.92 -13.34 -11.17
CA PHE A 128 -14.34 -13.14 -11.49
C PHE A 128 -15.18 -14.43 -11.46
N THR A 129 -14.56 -15.61 -11.34
CA THR A 129 -15.25 -16.91 -11.45
C THR A 129 -15.52 -17.61 -10.12
N ARG A 130 -15.07 -17.09 -8.97
CA ARG A 130 -15.34 -17.68 -7.65
C ARG A 130 -15.81 -16.67 -6.61
N THR A 131 -17.06 -16.26 -6.73
CA THR A 131 -18.07 -16.10 -5.66
C THR A 131 -19.18 -15.20 -6.21
N ARG A 132 -20.44 -15.51 -5.88
CA ARG A 132 -21.61 -14.74 -6.34
C ARG A 132 -21.37 -13.25 -6.09
N THR A 133 -21.49 -12.47 -7.16
CA THR A 133 -21.47 -11.01 -7.16
C THR A 133 -22.46 -10.52 -6.11
N GLY A 134 -21.97 -10.10 -4.94
CA GLY A 134 -22.80 -9.67 -3.82
C GLY A 134 -22.17 -9.78 -2.42
N ALA A 135 -21.17 -10.63 -2.20
CA ALA A 135 -20.59 -10.85 -0.86
C ALA A 135 -19.26 -10.10 -0.59
N LEU A 136 -18.66 -9.48 -1.60
CA LEU A 136 -17.42 -8.72 -1.45
C LEU A 136 -17.75 -7.23 -1.58
N SER A 137 -17.90 -6.55 -0.44
CA SER A 137 -18.02 -5.10 -0.40
C SER A 137 -16.75 -4.46 -0.96
N LEU A 138 -16.88 -3.53 -1.91
CA LEU A 138 -15.78 -2.74 -2.48
C LEU A 138 -14.86 -2.14 -1.41
N ALA A 139 -15.43 -1.75 -0.27
CA ALA A 139 -14.68 -1.22 0.87
C ALA A 139 -13.61 -2.19 1.42
N SER A 140 -13.84 -3.51 1.40
CA SER A 140 -12.85 -4.49 1.86
C SER A 140 -11.69 -4.66 0.89
N LEU A 141 -11.90 -4.41 -0.41
CA LEU A 141 -10.85 -4.49 -1.42
C LEU A 141 -10.02 -3.20 -1.51
N GLU A 142 -10.62 -2.04 -1.22
CA GLU A 142 -9.94 -0.74 -1.21
C GLU A 142 -8.82 -0.65 -0.15
N GLU A 143 -8.98 -1.29 1.02
CA GLU A 143 -7.95 -1.31 2.08
C GLU A 143 -6.67 -2.04 1.63
N VAL A 144 -6.80 -3.07 0.79
CA VAL A 144 -5.70 -3.91 0.31
C VAL A 144 -4.99 -3.28 -0.91
N ALA A 145 -5.65 -2.36 -1.62
CA ALA A 145 -5.15 -1.77 -2.87
C ALA A 145 -4.13 -0.63 -2.68
N LYS A 146 -3.36 -0.61 -1.59
CA LYS A 146 -2.17 0.25 -1.50
C LYS A 146 -1.03 -0.39 -2.28
N LEU A 147 -0.94 -0.04 -3.56
CA LEU A 147 0.22 -0.34 -4.39
C LEU A 147 1.44 0.45 -3.89
N ASP A 148 2.54 -0.25 -3.60
CA ASP A 148 3.81 0.39 -3.25
C ASP A 148 4.38 1.06 -4.52
N GLU A 149 4.39 2.40 -4.54
CA GLU A 149 4.91 3.19 -5.67
C GLU A 149 6.45 3.19 -5.77
N ARG A 150 7.16 2.44 -4.91
CA ARG A 150 8.64 2.33 -4.86
C ARG A 150 9.25 1.48 -5.98
N GLY A 151 8.69 1.50 -7.18
CA GLY A 151 9.28 0.81 -8.33
C GLY A 151 10.65 1.41 -8.68
N GLY A 152 11.73 0.66 -8.48
CA GLY A 152 13.04 0.94 -9.10
C GLY A 152 14.29 0.91 -8.21
N VAL A 153 14.21 0.52 -6.94
CA VAL A 153 15.41 0.31 -6.10
C VAL A 153 15.54 -1.17 -5.77
N GLU A 154 16.68 -1.76 -6.08
CA GLU A 154 17.01 -3.14 -5.70
C GLU A 154 17.07 -3.23 -4.16
N VAL A 155 16.26 -4.11 -3.57
CA VAL A 155 16.10 -4.22 -2.11
C VAL A 155 16.95 -5.34 -1.52
N LEU A 156 17.16 -6.43 -2.26
CA LEU A 156 17.88 -7.61 -1.80
C LEU A 156 19.11 -7.84 -2.66
N HIS A 157 20.25 -8.11 -2.03
CA HIS A 157 21.54 -8.28 -2.69
C HIS A 157 22.16 -9.62 -2.29
N ASP A 158 22.14 -10.60 -3.20
CA ASP A 158 22.76 -11.94 -3.02
C ASP A 158 22.36 -12.65 -1.70
N VAL A 159 21.06 -12.62 -1.38
CA VAL A 159 20.50 -13.29 -0.20
C VAL A 159 20.36 -14.79 -0.50
N SER A 160 21.04 -15.63 0.29
CA SER A 160 20.96 -17.08 0.18
C SER A 160 20.85 -17.76 1.55
N PHE A 161 19.78 -18.52 1.75
CA PHE A 161 19.58 -19.37 2.92
C PHE A 161 18.63 -20.52 2.59
N ARG A 162 18.58 -21.51 3.48
CA ARG A 162 17.68 -22.67 3.38
C ARG A 162 17.03 -22.92 4.74
N ALA A 163 15.71 -23.09 4.73
CA ALA A 163 14.94 -23.54 5.89
C ALA A 163 14.65 -25.03 5.74
N GLU A 164 15.10 -25.85 6.69
CA GLU A 164 14.83 -27.28 6.68
C GLU A 164 13.38 -27.60 7.11
N PRO A 165 12.86 -28.81 6.79
CA PRO A 165 11.56 -29.24 7.25
C PRO A 165 11.41 -29.16 8.77
N GLY A 166 10.35 -28.49 9.25
CA GLY A 166 10.10 -28.26 10.68
C GLY A 166 10.94 -27.16 11.33
N GLN A 167 11.86 -26.52 10.61
CA GLN A 167 12.72 -25.47 11.14
C GLN A 167 12.01 -24.11 11.19
N MET A 168 12.15 -23.40 12.30
CA MET A 168 11.78 -21.99 12.45
C MET A 168 12.97 -21.08 12.14
N VAL A 169 12.86 -20.30 11.07
CA VAL A 169 13.82 -19.27 10.67
C VAL A 169 13.27 -17.89 11.03
N ALA A 170 13.97 -17.15 11.89
CA ALA A 170 13.66 -15.77 12.22
C ALA A 170 14.46 -14.78 11.36
N LEU A 171 13.78 -13.80 10.79
CA LEU A 171 14.37 -12.67 10.06
C LEU A 171 14.37 -11.45 11.00
N VAL A 172 15.57 -10.94 11.31
CA VAL A 172 15.79 -9.80 12.21
C VAL A 172 16.61 -8.74 11.48
N GLY A 173 16.41 -7.45 11.78
CA GLY A 173 17.13 -6.39 11.09
C GLY A 173 16.45 -5.04 11.20
N SER A 174 17.14 -3.99 10.77
CA SER A 174 16.60 -2.62 10.72
C SER A 174 15.30 -2.53 9.88
N SER A 175 14.48 -1.51 10.14
CA SER A 175 13.34 -1.20 9.27
C SER A 175 13.84 -0.91 7.85
N GLY A 176 13.18 -1.45 6.84
CA GLY A 176 13.61 -1.31 5.44
C GLY A 176 14.76 -2.21 4.99
N ALA A 177 15.30 -3.09 5.84
CA ALA A 177 16.42 -3.98 5.48
C ALA A 177 16.07 -5.08 4.44
N GLY A 178 14.79 -5.25 4.06
CA GLY A 178 14.36 -6.26 3.08
C GLY A 178 13.65 -7.50 3.66
N LYS A 179 13.36 -7.52 4.97
CA LYS A 179 12.68 -8.66 5.64
C LYS A 179 11.30 -8.99 5.03
N SER A 180 10.43 -7.98 4.90
CA SER A 180 9.10 -8.14 4.30
C SER A 180 9.18 -8.53 2.82
N THR A 181 10.18 -8.04 2.09
CA THR A 181 10.44 -8.46 0.70
C THR A 181 10.75 -9.95 0.62
N ILE A 182 11.62 -10.48 1.50
CA ILE A 182 11.88 -11.93 1.57
C ILE A 182 10.60 -12.71 1.86
N ALA A 183 9.81 -12.28 2.84
CA ALA A 183 8.54 -12.93 3.19
C ALA A 183 7.50 -12.90 2.04
N GLN A 184 7.53 -11.87 1.18
CA GLN A 184 6.61 -11.73 0.03
C GLN A 184 7.06 -12.50 -1.22
N LEU A 185 8.36 -12.81 -1.36
CA LEU A 185 8.88 -13.59 -2.49
C LEU A 185 8.51 -15.08 -2.40
N VAL A 186 8.48 -15.66 -1.20
CA VAL A 186 8.13 -17.08 -1.00
C VAL A 186 6.70 -17.45 -1.44
N PRO A 187 5.64 -16.68 -1.14
CA PRO A 187 4.30 -16.90 -1.69
C PRO A 187 4.16 -16.43 -3.15
N ARG A 188 5.25 -15.96 -3.78
CA ARG A 188 5.27 -15.39 -5.13
C ARG A 188 4.31 -14.21 -5.31
N LEU A 189 4.29 -13.29 -4.34
CA LEU A 189 3.63 -11.98 -4.54
C LEU A 189 4.44 -11.08 -5.48
N TYR A 190 5.75 -11.30 -5.54
CA TYR A 190 6.67 -10.73 -6.51
C TYR A 190 7.56 -11.84 -7.08
N ASP A 191 8.00 -11.67 -8.32
CA ASP A 191 9.03 -12.52 -8.93
C ASP A 191 10.42 -11.92 -8.69
N VAL A 192 11.44 -12.77 -8.59
CA VAL A 192 12.84 -12.33 -8.48
C VAL A 192 13.40 -11.92 -9.85
N GLU A 193 14.21 -10.86 -9.88
CA GLU A 193 14.96 -10.45 -11.09
C GLU A 193 16.15 -11.37 -11.38
N GLY A 194 16.81 -11.87 -10.32
CA GLY A 194 17.93 -12.80 -10.40
C GLY A 194 17.85 -13.88 -9.31
N GLY A 195 18.37 -15.07 -9.62
CA GLY A 195 18.32 -16.23 -8.72
C GLY A 195 17.01 -17.01 -8.78
N ALA A 196 16.68 -17.68 -7.68
CA ALA A 196 15.52 -18.56 -7.57
C ALA A 196 15.03 -18.66 -6.12
N VAL A 197 13.71 -18.69 -5.94
CA VAL A 197 13.06 -19.03 -4.66
C VAL A 197 12.41 -20.38 -4.84
N ARG A 198 12.74 -21.34 -3.97
CA ARG A 198 12.32 -22.74 -4.14
C ARG A 198 11.48 -23.22 -2.96
N LEU A 199 10.35 -23.84 -3.25
CA LEU A 199 9.49 -24.54 -2.30
C LEU A 199 9.59 -26.04 -2.58
N SER A 200 9.99 -26.83 -1.59
CA SER A 200 10.23 -28.28 -1.76
C SER A 200 11.16 -28.64 -2.93
N GLY A 201 12.11 -27.76 -3.24
CA GLY A 201 13.11 -27.95 -4.31
C GLY A 201 12.68 -27.46 -5.70
N VAL A 202 11.42 -27.06 -5.88
CA VAL A 202 10.90 -26.52 -7.15
C VAL A 202 10.83 -24.99 -7.08
N ASP A 203 11.23 -24.30 -8.14
CA ASP A 203 11.12 -22.84 -8.20
C ASP A 203 9.64 -22.42 -8.12
N VAL A 204 9.33 -21.41 -7.29
CA VAL A 204 7.96 -20.91 -7.13
C VAL A 204 7.34 -20.41 -8.44
N ARG A 205 8.18 -20.02 -9.41
CA ARG A 205 7.74 -19.63 -10.76
C ARG A 205 7.11 -20.78 -11.55
N ASP A 206 7.55 -22.00 -11.28
CA ASP A 206 7.10 -23.23 -11.94
C ASP A 206 5.94 -23.91 -11.21
N LEU A 207 5.56 -23.41 -10.02
CA LEU A 207 4.45 -23.95 -9.24
C LEU A 207 3.11 -23.31 -9.64
N SER A 208 2.04 -24.11 -9.55
CA SER A 208 0.68 -23.58 -9.68
C SER A 208 0.31 -22.75 -8.44
N ALA A 209 -0.50 -21.72 -8.64
CA ALA A 209 -0.98 -20.88 -7.53
C ALA A 209 -1.81 -21.68 -6.50
N GLU A 210 -2.45 -22.77 -6.93
CA GLU A 210 -3.17 -23.69 -6.04
C GLU A 210 -2.20 -24.44 -5.13
N LEU A 211 -1.13 -25.02 -5.66
CA LEU A 211 -0.14 -25.74 -4.87
C LEU A 211 0.57 -24.82 -3.87
N ILE A 212 0.86 -23.58 -4.27
CA ILE A 212 1.42 -22.56 -3.36
C ILE A 212 0.44 -22.32 -2.20
N ARG A 213 -0.85 -22.08 -2.48
CA ARG A 213 -1.86 -21.82 -1.44
C ARG A 213 -2.12 -23.01 -0.52
N GLU A 214 -2.07 -24.24 -1.03
CA GLU A 214 -2.24 -25.46 -0.22
C GLU A 214 -1.02 -25.73 0.67
N THR A 215 0.18 -25.39 0.19
CA THR A 215 1.43 -25.70 0.90
C THR A 215 1.80 -24.63 1.93
N LEU A 216 1.48 -23.36 1.62
CA LEU A 216 1.96 -22.19 2.33
C LEU A 216 0.81 -21.39 2.94
N GLY A 217 0.92 -21.05 4.22
CA GLY A 217 0.07 -20.06 4.87
C GLY A 217 0.85 -18.82 5.25
N MET A 218 0.25 -17.64 5.05
CA MET A 218 0.85 -16.37 5.42
C MET A 218 -0.05 -15.64 6.41
N VAL A 219 0.55 -15.07 7.47
CA VAL A 219 -0.10 -14.13 8.39
C VAL A 219 0.62 -12.80 8.24
N PRO A 220 0.01 -11.81 7.56
CA PRO A 220 0.60 -10.49 7.43
C PRO A 220 0.55 -9.73 8.76
N GLN A 221 1.30 -8.64 8.82
CA GLN A 221 1.36 -7.72 9.95
C GLN A 221 -0.04 -7.23 10.36
N ASP A 222 -0.83 -6.75 9.39
CA ASP A 222 -2.23 -6.38 9.58
C ASP A 222 -3.13 -7.45 8.95
N GLY A 223 -3.66 -8.34 9.79
CA GLY A 223 -4.61 -9.37 9.36
C GLY A 223 -5.92 -8.76 8.89
N HIS A 224 -6.10 -8.62 7.58
CA HIS A 224 -7.36 -8.13 7.01
C HIS A 224 -8.50 -9.11 7.26
N LEU A 225 -9.64 -8.60 7.71
CA LEU A 225 -10.88 -9.33 7.88
C LEU A 225 -11.91 -8.75 6.93
N PHE A 226 -12.60 -9.63 6.21
CA PHE A 226 -13.69 -9.23 5.35
C PHE A 226 -14.86 -8.77 6.20
N HIS A 227 -15.62 -7.81 5.68
CA HIS A 227 -16.86 -7.36 6.28
C HIS A 227 -17.95 -8.44 6.14
N GLU A 228 -17.81 -9.52 6.90
CA GLU A 228 -18.58 -10.75 6.80
C GLU A 228 -18.65 -11.43 8.17
N SER A 229 -19.43 -12.50 8.30
CA SER A 229 -19.49 -13.27 9.55
C SER A 229 -18.13 -13.86 9.97
N VAL A 230 -17.94 -14.14 11.26
CA VAL A 230 -16.76 -14.89 11.74
C VAL A 230 -16.62 -16.21 10.98
N ARG A 231 -17.74 -16.91 10.76
CA ARG A 231 -17.84 -18.14 9.97
C ARG A 231 -17.31 -17.95 8.55
N ALA A 232 -17.83 -16.98 7.82
CA ALA A 232 -17.43 -16.71 6.44
C ALA A 232 -15.94 -16.32 6.36
N ASN A 233 -15.45 -15.55 7.34
CA ASN A 233 -14.04 -15.21 7.44
C ASN A 233 -13.14 -16.45 7.67
N LEU A 234 -13.58 -17.46 8.42
CA LEU A 234 -12.83 -18.71 8.62
C LEU A 234 -12.90 -19.63 7.39
N LEU A 235 -14.09 -19.79 6.82
CA LEU A 235 -14.33 -20.66 5.66
C LEU A 235 -13.67 -20.18 4.36
N LEU A 236 -13.20 -18.93 4.32
CA LEU A 236 -12.41 -18.41 3.20
C LEU A 236 -11.23 -19.33 2.84
N VAL A 237 -10.58 -19.91 3.86
CA VAL A 237 -9.38 -20.72 3.68
C VAL A 237 -9.70 -22.19 3.46
N ARG A 238 -10.86 -22.65 3.97
CA ARG A 238 -11.34 -24.02 3.78
C ARG A 238 -12.88 -24.04 3.78
N PRO A 239 -13.52 -23.93 2.59
CA PRO A 239 -14.97 -23.79 2.49
C PRO A 239 -15.78 -25.00 2.99
N GLU A 240 -15.19 -26.19 2.93
CA GLU A 240 -15.81 -27.46 3.31
C GLU A 240 -15.67 -27.78 4.82
N ALA A 241 -15.10 -26.87 5.62
CA ALA A 241 -14.83 -27.16 7.04
C ALA A 241 -16.13 -27.27 7.85
N ALA A 242 -16.24 -28.32 8.66
CA ALA A 242 -17.40 -28.52 9.53
C ALA A 242 -17.40 -27.55 10.71
N GLU A 243 -18.56 -27.28 11.30
CA GLU A 243 -18.69 -26.34 12.41
C GLU A 243 -17.84 -26.72 13.63
N ASP A 244 -17.75 -28.00 13.97
CA ASP A 244 -16.90 -28.49 15.06
C ASP A 244 -15.41 -28.14 14.83
N GLU A 245 -14.95 -28.16 13.57
CA GLU A 245 -13.60 -27.75 13.23
C GLU A 245 -13.39 -26.24 13.40
N LEU A 246 -14.42 -25.44 13.14
CA LEU A 246 -14.38 -23.98 13.36
C LEU A 246 -14.22 -23.67 14.84
N TRP A 247 -15.00 -24.32 15.71
CA TRP A 247 -14.89 -24.16 17.15
C TRP A 247 -13.57 -24.70 17.71
N GLU A 248 -13.03 -25.77 17.13
CA GLU A 248 -11.70 -26.28 17.47
C GLU A 248 -10.61 -25.24 17.21
N VAL A 249 -10.55 -24.66 15.99
CA VAL A 249 -9.53 -23.64 15.69
C VAL A 249 -9.73 -22.37 16.50
N LEU A 250 -10.96 -22.01 16.85
CA LEU A 250 -11.25 -20.88 17.73
C LEU A 250 -10.77 -21.13 19.17
N ARG A 251 -10.91 -22.35 19.72
CA ARG A 251 -10.34 -22.69 21.04
C ARG A 251 -8.82 -22.62 21.04
N ARG A 252 -8.20 -23.17 20.00
CA ARG A 252 -6.74 -23.13 19.79
C ARG A 252 -6.21 -21.71 19.61
N ALA A 253 -6.99 -20.86 18.94
CA ALA A 253 -6.72 -19.43 18.82
C ALA A 253 -7.18 -18.59 20.02
N ARG A 254 -7.67 -19.19 21.11
CA ARG A 254 -8.16 -18.49 22.32
C ARG A 254 -9.23 -17.42 22.00
N LEU A 255 -10.15 -17.75 21.11
CA LEU A 255 -11.28 -16.91 20.68
C LEU A 255 -12.65 -17.53 20.95
N ALA A 256 -12.72 -18.81 21.34
CA ALA A 256 -14.00 -19.51 21.51
C ALA A 256 -14.95 -18.80 22.50
N GLU A 257 -14.44 -18.37 23.66
CA GLU A 257 -15.26 -17.66 24.66
C GLU A 257 -15.76 -16.31 24.14
N LEU A 258 -14.89 -15.55 23.46
CA LEU A 258 -15.26 -14.29 22.83
C LEU A 258 -16.37 -14.51 21.80
N VAL A 259 -16.16 -15.43 20.86
CA VAL A 259 -17.11 -15.71 19.78
C VAL A 259 -18.43 -16.21 20.36
N ALA A 260 -18.41 -17.09 21.37
CA ALA A 260 -19.63 -17.56 22.04
C ALA A 260 -20.39 -16.45 22.78
N ALA A 261 -19.71 -15.40 23.23
CA ALA A 261 -20.33 -14.25 23.88
C ALA A 261 -20.91 -13.21 22.89
N LEU A 262 -20.60 -13.32 21.59
CA LEU A 262 -21.17 -12.43 20.57
C LEU A 262 -22.66 -12.75 20.34
N PRO A 263 -23.50 -11.75 19.98
CA PRO A 263 -24.95 -11.92 19.83
C PRO A 263 -25.37 -13.07 18.91
N ASP A 264 -24.65 -13.26 17.80
CA ASP A 264 -24.95 -14.29 16.80
C ASP A 264 -23.83 -15.34 16.68
N GLY A 265 -22.94 -15.44 17.68
CA GLY A 265 -21.86 -16.42 17.69
C GLY A 265 -20.97 -16.35 16.44
N LEU A 266 -20.83 -17.50 15.76
CA LEU A 266 -20.10 -17.64 14.49
C LEU A 266 -20.68 -16.77 13.36
N ASP A 267 -21.97 -16.46 13.41
CA ASP A 267 -22.66 -15.71 12.37
C ASP A 267 -22.62 -14.20 12.61
N THR A 268 -21.98 -13.76 13.71
CA THR A 268 -21.75 -12.33 13.98
C THR A 268 -20.85 -11.72 12.91
N VAL A 269 -21.33 -10.64 12.29
CA VAL A 269 -20.58 -9.87 11.28
C VAL A 269 -19.45 -9.10 11.93
N VAL A 270 -18.22 -9.25 11.43
CA VAL A 270 -17.02 -8.52 11.85
C VAL A 270 -16.53 -7.61 10.73
N GLY A 271 -15.74 -6.58 11.06
CA GLY A 271 -15.20 -5.62 10.09
C GLY A 271 -15.65 -4.18 10.37
N GLU A 272 -15.49 -3.27 9.38
CA GLU A 272 -15.63 -1.81 9.60
C GLU A 272 -17.00 -1.37 10.15
N ARG A 273 -18.11 -2.02 9.74
CA ARG A 273 -19.48 -1.75 10.20
C ARG A 273 -20.10 -2.90 11.00
N GLY A 274 -19.30 -3.94 11.31
CA GLY A 274 -19.69 -5.05 12.18
C GLY A 274 -19.13 -4.90 13.60
N TYR A 275 -19.06 -6.01 14.32
CA TYR A 275 -18.32 -6.07 15.58
C TYR A 275 -16.85 -5.70 15.36
N ARG A 276 -16.37 -4.71 16.11
CA ARG A 276 -14.99 -4.21 16.03
C ARG A 276 -14.09 -5.01 16.95
N LEU A 277 -13.40 -5.99 16.36
CA LEU A 277 -12.37 -6.77 17.04
C LEU A 277 -11.20 -5.86 17.46
N SER A 278 -10.64 -6.10 18.63
CA SER A 278 -9.37 -5.51 19.03
C SER A 278 -8.24 -6.01 18.11
N GLY A 279 -7.09 -5.31 18.12
CA GLY A 279 -5.93 -5.75 17.33
C GLY A 279 -5.52 -7.20 17.62
N GLY A 280 -5.56 -7.59 18.90
CA GLY A 280 -5.18 -8.94 19.34
C GLY A 280 -6.20 -9.99 18.94
N GLU A 281 -7.49 -9.67 19.03
CA GLU A 281 -8.56 -10.56 18.57
C GLU A 281 -8.52 -10.79 17.06
N ARG A 282 -8.31 -9.72 16.28
CA ARG A 282 -8.16 -9.78 14.83
C ARG A 282 -6.96 -10.63 14.42
N GLN A 283 -5.84 -10.48 15.12
CA GLN A 283 -4.65 -11.29 14.88
C GLN A 283 -4.91 -12.76 15.23
N ARG A 284 -5.53 -13.06 16.38
CA ARG A 284 -5.93 -14.42 16.75
C ARG A 284 -6.90 -15.04 15.75
N LEU A 285 -7.80 -14.26 15.13
CA LEU A 285 -8.70 -14.77 14.10
C LEU A 285 -7.94 -15.12 12.81
N THR A 286 -6.90 -14.34 12.49
CA THR A 286 -5.99 -14.66 11.38
C THR A 286 -5.15 -15.91 11.67
N ILE A 287 -4.75 -16.12 12.93
CA ILE A 287 -4.11 -17.37 13.37
C ILE A 287 -5.09 -18.55 13.31
N ALA A 288 -6.37 -18.36 13.66
CA ALA A 288 -7.40 -19.39 13.52
C ALA A 288 -7.56 -19.83 12.06
N ARG A 289 -7.51 -18.89 11.10
CA ARG A 289 -7.48 -19.21 9.67
C ARG A 289 -6.27 -20.06 9.28
N LEU A 290 -5.08 -19.70 9.79
CA LEU A 290 -3.86 -20.47 9.56
C LEU A 290 -3.98 -21.91 10.11
N LEU A 291 -4.49 -22.04 11.33
CA LEU A 291 -4.76 -23.33 11.97
C LEU A 291 -5.76 -24.19 11.18
N LEU A 292 -6.78 -23.55 10.60
CA LEU A 292 -7.78 -24.22 9.76
C LEU A 292 -7.20 -24.69 8.43
N ALA A 293 -6.32 -23.88 7.81
CA ALA A 293 -5.65 -24.22 6.55
C ALA A 293 -4.70 -25.41 6.67
N ARG A 294 -4.05 -25.55 7.85
CA ARG A 294 -3.04 -26.58 8.13
C ARG A 294 -1.91 -26.63 7.06
N PRO A 295 -1.27 -25.49 6.73
CA PRO A 295 -0.23 -25.49 5.72
C PRO A 295 1.05 -26.16 6.26
N ARG A 296 1.93 -26.57 5.33
CA ARG A 296 3.23 -27.17 5.66
C ARG A 296 4.30 -26.12 5.95
N VAL A 297 4.21 -24.97 5.28
CA VAL A 297 5.10 -23.83 5.43
C VAL A 297 4.30 -22.62 5.91
N VAL A 298 4.82 -21.92 6.92
CA VAL A 298 4.19 -20.74 7.49
C VAL A 298 5.09 -19.53 7.30
N ILE A 299 4.50 -18.41 6.89
CA ILE A 299 5.16 -17.10 6.85
C ILE A 299 4.43 -16.17 7.79
N LEU A 300 5.15 -15.55 8.71
CA LEU A 300 4.60 -14.60 9.66
C LEU A 300 5.33 -13.27 9.54
N ASP A 301 4.59 -12.19 9.35
CA ASP A 301 5.10 -10.85 9.53
C ASP A 301 4.62 -10.34 10.90
N GLU A 302 5.42 -10.55 11.94
CA GLU A 302 5.02 -10.26 13.31
C GLU A 302 5.11 -8.75 13.57
N ALA A 303 3.99 -8.02 13.52
CA ALA A 303 3.91 -6.79 14.30
C ALA A 303 2.70 -6.78 15.22
N THR A 304 2.98 -6.44 16.47
CA THR A 304 2.01 -6.34 17.55
C THR A 304 2.17 -4.97 18.18
N ALA A 305 1.81 -3.93 17.45
CA ALA A 305 1.78 -2.59 18.03
C ALA A 305 0.43 -2.41 18.75
N HIS A 306 0.47 -1.97 20.00
CA HIS A 306 -0.70 -1.56 20.82
C HIS A 306 -1.60 -2.70 21.35
N LEU A 307 -1.02 -3.82 21.80
CA LEU A 307 -1.77 -4.82 22.58
C LEU A 307 -1.54 -4.63 24.07
N ASP A 308 -2.58 -4.85 24.88
CA ASP A 308 -2.42 -5.06 26.32
C ASP A 308 -1.71 -6.39 26.59
N SER A 309 -1.12 -6.53 27.78
CA SER A 309 -0.31 -7.69 28.16
C SER A 309 -1.08 -9.02 28.17
N THR A 310 -2.40 -9.00 28.40
CA THR A 310 -3.23 -10.22 28.39
C THR A 310 -3.55 -10.67 26.97
N SER A 311 -3.92 -9.74 26.10
CA SER A 311 -4.10 -9.99 24.66
C SER A 311 -2.84 -10.52 24.00
N GLU A 312 -1.70 -9.95 24.39
CA GLU A 312 -0.37 -10.36 23.96
C GLU A 312 -0.06 -11.83 24.29
N ALA A 313 -0.24 -12.24 25.55
CA ALA A 313 0.01 -13.62 25.96
C ALA A 313 -0.85 -14.63 25.18
N ALA A 314 -2.13 -14.28 24.94
CA ALA A 314 -3.04 -15.11 24.17
C ALA A 314 -2.63 -15.24 22.69
N VAL A 315 -2.16 -14.14 22.07
CA VAL A 315 -1.63 -14.17 20.69
C VAL A 315 -0.40 -15.08 20.61
N GLN A 316 0.54 -14.95 21.53
CA GLN A 316 1.76 -15.76 21.54
C GLN A 316 1.48 -17.25 21.74
N ALA A 317 0.54 -17.60 22.63
CA ALA A 317 0.12 -18.99 22.81
C ALA A 317 -0.48 -19.58 21.52
N ALA A 318 -1.36 -18.82 20.85
CA ALA A 318 -1.95 -19.23 19.58
C ALA A 318 -0.90 -19.38 18.46
N LEU A 319 0.08 -18.47 18.39
CA LEU A 319 1.21 -18.55 17.45
C LEU A 319 2.05 -19.80 17.71
N GLY A 320 2.36 -20.11 18.97
CA GLY A 320 3.08 -21.33 19.34
C GLY A 320 2.40 -22.59 18.82
N GLU A 321 1.08 -22.71 18.98
CA GLU A 321 0.30 -23.83 18.43
C GLU A 321 0.29 -23.85 16.89
N ALA A 322 0.25 -22.67 16.26
CA ALA A 322 0.21 -22.54 14.80
C ALA A 322 1.56 -22.80 14.14
N LEU A 323 2.67 -22.67 14.87
CA LEU A 323 4.02 -22.91 14.36
C LEU A 323 4.57 -24.30 14.71
N ALA A 324 4.03 -24.95 15.75
CA ALA A 324 4.51 -26.25 16.20
C ALA A 324 4.56 -27.29 15.06
N GLY A 325 5.76 -27.85 14.83
CA GLY A 325 6.01 -28.92 13.85
C GLY A 325 5.95 -28.48 12.38
N ARG A 326 5.96 -27.18 12.08
CA ARG A 326 5.91 -26.63 10.72
C ARG A 326 7.19 -25.90 10.39
N THR A 327 7.58 -25.90 9.10
CA THR A 327 8.63 -24.99 8.64
C THR A 327 8.08 -23.57 8.67
N ALA A 328 8.80 -22.66 9.31
CA ALA A 328 8.33 -21.29 9.49
C ALA A 328 9.41 -20.28 9.11
N VAL A 329 9.00 -19.23 8.39
CA VAL A 329 9.81 -18.03 8.18
C VAL A 329 9.10 -16.87 8.87
N VAL A 330 9.71 -16.32 9.91
CA VAL A 330 9.08 -15.34 10.79
C VAL A 330 9.89 -14.06 10.79
N ILE A 331 9.29 -12.95 10.40
CA ILE A 331 9.87 -11.62 10.62
C ILE A 331 9.62 -11.28 12.08
N ALA A 332 10.69 -11.34 12.88
CA ALA A 332 10.56 -11.30 14.32
C ALA A 332 10.71 -9.88 14.84
N HIS A 333 9.68 -9.41 15.56
CA HIS A 333 9.71 -8.15 16.33
C HIS A 333 9.56 -8.40 17.83
N ARG A 334 9.72 -9.64 18.28
CA ARG A 334 9.57 -10.03 19.68
C ARG A 334 10.68 -10.95 20.16
N LEU A 335 10.97 -10.81 21.45
CA LEU A 335 11.99 -11.63 22.11
C LEU A 335 11.62 -13.12 22.16
N SER A 336 10.36 -13.45 22.44
CA SER A 336 9.87 -14.83 22.47
C SER A 336 10.14 -15.55 21.15
N THR A 337 9.86 -14.88 20.03
CA THR A 337 10.02 -15.41 18.68
C THR A 337 11.48 -15.64 18.33
N VAL A 338 12.36 -14.66 18.58
CA VAL A 338 13.79 -14.84 18.28
C VAL A 338 14.46 -15.88 19.19
N ARG A 339 13.99 -16.06 20.43
CA ARG A 339 14.52 -17.11 21.33
C ARG A 339 14.05 -18.51 20.96
N ALA A 340 12.87 -18.63 20.36
CA ALA A 340 12.31 -19.91 19.91
C ALA A 340 12.81 -20.35 18.52
N ALA A 341 13.46 -19.46 17.77
CA ALA A 341 13.93 -19.75 16.42
C ALA A 341 15.15 -20.68 16.41
N ASP A 342 15.11 -21.69 15.55
CA ASP A 342 16.23 -22.61 15.31
C ASP A 342 17.37 -21.95 14.54
N LEU A 343 17.04 -20.96 13.70
CA LEU A 343 17.99 -20.16 12.95
C LEU A 343 17.52 -18.70 12.90
N ILE A 344 18.42 -17.78 13.21
CA ILE A 344 18.21 -16.35 13.07
C ILE A 344 19.09 -15.85 11.93
N LEU A 345 18.49 -15.08 11.03
CA LEU A 345 19.16 -14.37 9.95
C LEU A 345 19.04 -12.87 10.21
N VAL A 346 20.19 -12.22 10.42
CA VAL A 346 20.26 -10.77 10.56
C VAL A 346 20.43 -10.15 9.19
N ILE A 347 19.47 -9.34 8.79
CA ILE A 347 19.42 -8.69 7.48
C ILE A 347 19.68 -7.20 7.66
N GLU A 348 20.67 -6.69 6.94
CA GLU A 348 20.97 -5.27 6.84
C GLU A 348 21.26 -4.92 5.38
N GLU A 349 20.70 -3.80 4.91
CA GLU A 349 20.89 -3.31 3.54
C GLU A 349 20.72 -4.42 2.49
N GLY A 350 19.68 -5.25 2.62
CA GLY A 350 19.40 -6.32 1.67
C GLY A 350 20.33 -7.52 1.71
N ARG A 351 21.22 -7.65 2.70
CA ARG A 351 22.17 -8.77 2.83
C ARG A 351 22.05 -9.49 4.17
N ILE A 352 22.35 -10.79 4.20
CA ILE A 352 22.49 -11.54 5.46
C ILE A 352 23.88 -11.25 6.05
N VAL A 353 23.93 -10.46 7.12
CA VAL A 353 25.19 -10.08 7.78
C VAL A 353 25.59 -11.06 8.88
N GLU A 354 24.62 -11.70 9.54
CA GLU A 354 24.86 -12.69 10.59
C GLU A 354 23.86 -13.84 10.50
N ARG A 355 24.28 -15.02 10.95
CA ARG A 355 23.46 -16.24 11.02
C ARG A 355 23.83 -17.08 12.23
N GLY A 356 22.84 -17.61 12.95
CA GLY A 356 23.09 -18.48 14.10
C GLY A 356 21.88 -18.61 15.01
N THR A 357 22.05 -19.23 16.18
CA THR A 357 21.02 -19.24 17.22
C THR A 357 21.06 -17.96 18.05
N HIS A 358 20.01 -17.71 18.84
CA HIS A 358 19.99 -16.59 19.78
C HIS A 358 21.24 -16.55 20.68
N THR A 359 21.59 -17.69 21.27
CA THR A 359 22.73 -17.79 22.19
C THR A 359 24.05 -17.48 21.51
N ASP A 360 24.26 -18.00 20.29
CA ASP A 360 25.48 -17.77 19.52
C ASP A 360 25.64 -16.30 19.15
N LEU A 361 24.58 -15.68 18.65
CA LEU A 361 24.60 -14.30 18.15
C LEU A 361 24.74 -13.26 19.28
N VAL A 362 24.13 -13.50 20.46
CA VAL A 362 24.37 -12.65 21.64
C VAL A 362 25.83 -12.73 22.09
N SER A 363 26.41 -13.94 22.06
CA SER A 363 27.78 -14.20 22.49
C SER A 363 28.82 -13.60 21.53
N ALA A 364 28.53 -13.65 20.22
CA ALA A 364 29.36 -13.06 19.17
C ALA A 364 29.50 -11.53 19.28
N GLY A 365 28.52 -10.86 19.91
CA GLY A 365 28.60 -9.43 20.19
C GLY A 365 28.45 -8.52 18.97
N GLY A 366 27.96 -9.05 17.86
CA GLY A 366 27.77 -8.30 16.60
C GLY A 366 26.45 -7.54 16.52
N ARG A 367 25.98 -7.31 15.29
CA ARG A 367 24.79 -6.53 14.94
C ARG A 367 23.53 -7.08 15.59
N TYR A 368 23.38 -8.40 15.69
CA TYR A 368 22.26 -9.00 16.41
C TYR A 368 22.15 -8.49 17.85
N ARG A 369 23.27 -8.39 18.57
CA ARG A 369 23.28 -7.96 19.98
C ARG A 369 22.87 -6.49 20.13
N GLU A 370 23.25 -5.64 19.20
CA GLU A 370 22.82 -4.24 19.16
C GLU A 370 21.31 -4.13 18.96
N LEU A 371 20.78 -4.85 17.98
CA LEU A 371 19.33 -4.93 17.71
C LEU A 371 18.59 -5.49 18.92
N TYR A 372 19.14 -6.55 19.54
CA TYR A 372 18.59 -7.15 20.75
C TYR A 372 18.49 -6.14 21.89
N ARG A 373 19.55 -5.39 22.17
CA ARG A 373 19.57 -4.38 23.23
C ARG A 373 18.58 -3.24 22.99
N THR A 374 18.46 -2.79 21.75
CA THR A 374 17.62 -1.64 21.41
C THR A 374 16.14 -2.00 21.30
N GLN A 375 15.82 -3.20 20.81
CA GLN A 375 14.46 -3.63 20.49
C GLN A 375 13.83 -4.54 21.56
N PHE A 376 14.63 -5.30 22.31
CA PHE A 376 14.12 -6.34 23.22
C PHE A 376 14.54 -6.16 24.68
N ASP A 377 15.62 -5.42 24.96
CA ASP A 377 16.19 -5.25 26.32
C ASP A 377 15.80 -3.91 26.98
N GLN A 378 14.75 -3.22 26.52
CA GLN A 378 14.27 -2.02 27.21
C GLN A 378 13.60 -2.41 28.54
N PRO A 379 14.11 -1.94 29.71
CA PRO A 379 13.36 -2.05 30.94
C PRO A 379 12.06 -1.25 30.80
N PRO A 380 10.94 -1.71 31.40
CA PRO A 380 9.68 -0.95 31.37
C PRO A 380 9.97 0.47 31.85
N ALA A 381 9.66 1.46 31.01
CA ALA A 381 9.82 2.86 31.34
C ALA A 381 9.13 3.11 32.69
N MET A 382 9.91 3.40 33.73
CA MET A 382 9.41 3.83 35.02
C MET A 382 8.46 5.00 34.75
N ALA A 383 7.18 4.80 35.06
CA ALA A 383 6.20 5.86 35.15
C ALA A 383 6.82 6.95 36.05
N ALA A 384 7.15 8.09 35.46
CA ALA A 384 7.55 9.27 36.19
C ALA A 384 6.32 9.74 36.97
N VAL A 385 6.21 9.26 38.21
CA VAL A 385 5.31 9.81 39.21
C VAL A 385 5.89 11.18 39.58
N ARG A 386 5.17 12.24 39.19
CA ARG A 386 5.21 13.54 39.86
C ARG A 386 3.80 13.91 40.26
#